data_AF-A0A9Q3K373-F1
#
_entry.id   AF-A0A9Q3K373-F1
#
_cell.length_a   1.000
_cell.length_b   1.000
_cell.length_c   1.000
_cell.angle_alpha   90.00
_cell.angle_beta   90.00
_cell.angle_gamma   90.00
#
_symmetry.space_group_name_H-M   'P 1'
#
loop_
_entity.id
_entity.type
_entity.pdbx_description
1 polymer ?
#
loop_
_entity_poly.entity_id
_entity_poly.type
_entity_poly.pdbx_seq_one_letter_code
_entity_poly.pdbx_strand_id
1 'polypeptide(L)'
;MLEKGWNPRLPYDTLKKDLVYMCPTASSFKMMLEKTRHHANRFMQDSFNYVNRRLDKTHKLPNFKVGDLVLVSTLHFYDIKGPEKLKYSFSGQFMIKALHGPNAVQLELR
;
A
#
# COMPACT_ATOMS: atom_id res chain seq x y z
N MET A 1 15.61 32.12 -45.62
CA MET A 1 16.77 31.94 -44.73
C MET A 1 16.22 31.64 -43.34
N LEU A 2 16.51 30.46 -42.79
CA LEU A 2 15.96 29.97 -41.52
C LEU A 2 16.92 30.39 -40.39
N GLU A 3 16.47 31.22 -39.45
CA GLU A 3 17.29 31.61 -38.30
C GLU A 3 17.57 30.38 -37.43
N LYS A 4 18.85 30.01 -37.32
CA LYS A 4 19.31 28.96 -36.41
C LYS A 4 19.14 29.47 -34.97
N GLY A 5 18.17 28.89 -34.27
CA GLY A 5 17.90 29.18 -32.86
C GLY A 5 19.15 29.08 -31.99
N TRP A 6 19.42 30.16 -31.26
CA TRP A 6 20.45 30.22 -30.23
C TRP A 6 20.00 29.34 -29.06
N ASN A 7 20.73 28.27 -28.75
CA ASN A 7 20.51 27.52 -27.52
C ASN A 7 21.51 28.01 -26.47
N PRO A 8 21.13 28.92 -25.56
CA PRO A 8 22.01 29.37 -24.51
C PRO A 8 22.32 28.16 -23.65
N ARG A 9 23.59 27.75 -23.60
CA ARG A 9 24.03 26.71 -22.66
C ARG A 9 23.49 27.10 -21.29
N LEU A 10 22.58 26.28 -20.76
CA LEU A 10 22.05 26.45 -19.40
C LEU A 10 23.22 26.79 -18.49
N PRO A 11 23.13 27.86 -17.69
CA PRO A 11 24.26 28.31 -16.91
C PRO A 11 24.37 27.36 -15.71
N TYR A 12 25.08 26.25 -15.96
CA TYR A 12 25.35 25.17 -15.02
C TYR A 12 25.93 25.70 -13.71
N ASP A 13 26.72 26.77 -13.81
CA ASP A 13 27.33 27.46 -12.68
C ASP A 13 26.31 28.23 -11.83
N THR A 14 25.23 28.77 -12.40
CA THR A 14 24.20 29.50 -11.63
C THR A 14 23.31 28.56 -10.84
N LEU A 15 23.01 27.37 -11.37
CA LEU A 15 22.28 26.32 -10.65
C LEU A 15 23.09 25.72 -9.50
N LYS A 16 24.43 25.84 -9.54
CA LYS A 16 25.34 25.34 -8.51
C LYS A 16 25.69 26.33 -7.40
N LYS A 17 25.33 27.61 -7.53
CA LYS A 17 25.65 28.62 -6.51
C LYS A 17 25.01 28.34 -5.15
N ASP A 18 23.83 27.74 -5.15
CA ASP A 18 23.08 27.38 -3.94
C ASP A 18 23.28 25.91 -3.52
N LEU A 19 24.02 25.13 -4.32
CA LEU A 19 24.35 23.76 -3.97
C LEU A 19 25.54 23.79 -3.01
N VAL A 20 25.26 23.58 -1.72
CA VAL A 20 26.31 23.32 -0.72
C VAL A 20 27.18 22.19 -1.26
N TYR A 21 28.44 22.50 -1.58
CA TYR A 21 29.45 21.50 -1.95
C TYR A 21 29.79 20.68 -0.70
N MET A 22 28.90 19.77 -0.33
CA MET A 22 29.21 18.72 0.61
C MET A 22 29.97 17.66 -0.18
N CYS A 23 31.30 17.72 -0.21
CA CYS A 23 32.04 16.46 -0.25
C CYS A 23 31.83 15.86 1.14
N PRO A 24 30.96 14.86 1.31
CA PRO A 24 30.80 14.28 2.62
C PRO A 24 32.14 13.67 3.00
N THR A 25 32.80 14.23 4.00
CA THR A 25 33.90 13.56 4.69
C THR A 25 33.41 12.16 5.09
N ALA A 26 34.30 11.17 5.14
CA ALA A 26 33.91 9.81 5.51
C ALA A 26 33.07 9.74 6.81
N SER A 27 33.30 10.67 7.75
CA SER A 27 32.50 10.85 8.96
C SER A 27 31.06 11.31 8.71
N SER A 28 30.83 12.28 7.82
CA SER A 28 29.49 12.77 7.52
C SER A 28 28.70 11.77 6.66
N PHE A 29 29.37 11.04 5.75
CA PHE A 29 28.76 9.93 5.03
C PHE A 29 28.31 8.82 5.99
N LYS A 30 29.16 8.43 6.95
CA LYS A 30 28.81 7.44 7.97
C LYS A 30 27.62 7.89 8.80
N MET A 31 27.60 9.14 9.25
CA MET A 31 26.48 9.69 10.02
C MET A 31 25.18 9.69 9.22
N MET A 32 25.23 10.04 7.93
CA MET A 32 24.07 9.99 7.04
C MET A 32 23.56 8.55 6.89
N LEU A 33 24.45 7.58 6.70
CA LEU A 33 24.08 6.17 6.55
C LEU A 33 23.42 5.62 7.82
N GLU A 34 23.97 5.93 9.00
CA GLU A 34 23.40 5.56 10.30
C GLU A 34 21.98 6.14 10.49
N LYS A 35 21.79 7.43 10.17
CA LYS A 35 20.47 8.08 10.24
C LYS A 35 19.47 7.43 9.28
N THR A 36 19.87 7.16 8.04
CA THR A 36 19.00 6.49 7.06
C THR A 36 18.64 5.08 7.52
N ARG A 37 19.59 4.31 8.06
CA ARG A 37 19.34 2.97 8.61
C ARG A 37 18.35 3.01 9.76
N HIS A 38 18.55 3.91 10.73
CA HIS A 38 17.63 4.07 11.84
C HIS A 38 16.23 4.42 11.35
N HIS A 39 16.10 5.33 10.38
CA HIS A 39 14.80 5.76 9.87
C HIS A 39 14.09 4.65 9.08
N ALA A 40 14.85 3.86 8.31
CA ALA A 40 14.31 2.70 7.59
C ALA A 40 13.78 1.63 8.57
N ASN A 41 14.54 1.31 9.61
CA ASN A 41 14.11 0.35 10.63
C ASN A 41 12.83 0.81 11.34
N ARG A 42 12.73 2.10 11.66
CA ARG A 42 11.53 2.69 12.25
C ARG A 42 10.33 2.58 11.31
N PHE A 43 10.49 2.91 10.04
CA PHE A 43 9.40 2.79 9.05
C PHE A 43 8.90 1.35 8.90
N MET A 44 9.81 0.37 8.92
CA MET A 44 9.44 -1.04 8.85
C MET A 44 8.62 -1.45 10.08
N GLN A 45 9.07 -1.07 11.28
CA GLN A 45 8.35 -1.33 12.53
C GLN A 45 6.99 -0.64 12.57
N ASP A 46 6.92 0.63 12.19
CA ASP A 46 5.67 1.40 12.16
C ASP A 46 4.67 0.81 11.16
N SER A 47 5.14 0.37 9.99
CA SER A 47 4.31 -0.30 8.98
C SER A 47 3.76 -1.63 9.51
N PHE A 48 4.62 -2.45 10.14
CA PHE A 48 4.20 -3.71 10.76
C PHE A 48 3.19 -3.48 11.89
N ASN A 49 3.46 -2.51 12.76
CA ASN A 49 2.57 -2.12 13.85
C ASN A 49 1.23 -1.58 13.33
N TYR A 50 1.23 -0.82 12.25
CA TYR A 50 0.02 -0.31 11.60
C TYR A 50 -0.85 -1.46 11.06
N VAL A 51 -0.24 -2.41 10.35
CA VAL A 51 -0.94 -3.59 9.81
C VAL A 51 -1.56 -4.41 10.95
N ASN A 52 -0.79 -4.73 11.99
CA ASN A 52 -1.29 -5.50 13.13
C ASN A 52 -2.42 -4.76 13.86
N ARG A 53 -2.27 -3.45 14.12
CA ARG A 53 -3.32 -2.64 14.78
C ARG A 53 -4.60 -2.54 13.96
N ARG A 54 -4.50 -2.56 12.62
CA ARG A 54 -5.65 -2.48 11.71
C ARG A 54 -6.36 -3.82 11.55
N LEU A 55 -5.62 -4.93 11.50
CA LEU A 55 -6.20 -6.25 11.28
C LEU A 55 -6.85 -6.84 12.54
N ASP A 56 -6.36 -6.50 13.74
CA ASP A 56 -6.75 -7.27 14.95
C ASP A 56 -7.94 -6.72 15.76
N LYS A 57 -8.40 -5.48 15.57
CA LYS A 57 -9.24 -4.86 16.62
C LYS A 57 -10.75 -5.04 16.46
N THR A 58 -11.27 -5.30 15.26
CA THR A 58 -12.73 -5.38 15.03
C THR A 58 -13.17 -6.53 14.14
N HIS A 59 -12.23 -7.28 13.54
CA HIS A 59 -12.56 -8.40 12.67
C HIS A 59 -12.95 -9.63 13.51
N LYS A 60 -14.25 -9.81 13.76
CA LYS A 60 -14.76 -11.04 14.36
C LYS A 60 -14.51 -12.19 13.38
N LEU A 61 -13.90 -13.26 13.86
CA LEU A 61 -13.79 -14.51 13.11
C LEU A 61 -15.20 -14.99 12.74
N PRO A 62 -15.49 -15.20 11.45
CA PRO A 62 -16.79 -15.70 11.04
C PRO A 62 -16.93 -17.17 11.43
N ASN A 63 -18.09 -17.54 11.97
CA ASN A 63 -18.40 -18.93 12.33
C ASN A 63 -19.14 -19.60 11.17
N PHE A 64 -18.40 -20.05 10.16
CA PHE A 64 -18.94 -20.74 9.00
C PHE A 64 -19.06 -22.26 9.24
N LYS A 65 -20.14 -22.87 8.75
CA LYS A 65 -20.31 -24.32 8.71
C LYS A 65 -20.42 -24.82 7.27
N VAL A 66 -19.98 -26.05 7.04
CA VAL A 66 -20.18 -26.73 5.76
C VAL A 66 -21.70 -26.88 5.52
N GLY A 67 -22.16 -26.48 4.34
CA GLY A 67 -23.58 -26.42 3.98
C GLY A 67 -24.25 -25.05 4.17
N ASP A 68 -23.59 -24.08 4.81
CA ASP A 68 -24.13 -22.73 4.91
C ASP A 68 -24.16 -22.04 3.53
N LEU A 69 -25.16 -21.19 3.32
CA LEU A 69 -25.28 -20.34 2.14
C LEU A 69 -24.66 -18.98 2.43
N VAL A 70 -23.68 -18.59 1.62
CA VAL A 70 -22.94 -17.34 1.77
C VAL A 70 -23.08 -16.47 0.52
N LEU A 71 -23.11 -15.16 0.73
CA LEU A 71 -23.09 -14.17 -0.34
C LEU A 71 -21.64 -13.76 -0.61
N VAL A 72 -21.20 -13.80 -1.87
CA VAL A 72 -19.85 -13.39 -2.27
C VAL A 72 -19.89 -12.04 -2.96
N SER A 73 -19.19 -11.05 -2.44
CA SER A 73 -19.01 -9.76 -3.12
C SER A 73 -17.68 -9.74 -3.87
N THR A 74 -17.70 -9.27 -5.12
CA THR A 74 -16.48 -9.00 -5.89
C THR A 74 -15.88 -7.64 -5.58
N LEU A 75 -16.65 -6.75 -4.93
CA LEU A 75 -16.14 -5.45 -4.49
C LEU A 75 -15.34 -5.59 -3.20
N HIS A 76 -14.17 -4.94 -3.20
CA HIS A 76 -13.36 -4.77 -2.02
C HIS A 76 -14.03 -3.73 -1.11
N PHE A 77 -14.54 -4.16 0.05
CA PHE A 77 -15.35 -3.33 0.96
C PHE A 77 -14.67 -2.02 1.42
N TYR A 78 -13.35 -1.89 1.26
CA TYR A 78 -12.60 -0.69 1.64
C TYR A 78 -12.68 0.46 0.63
N ASP A 79 -13.21 0.24 -0.58
CA ASP A 79 -13.36 1.28 -1.60
C ASP A 79 -14.72 2.01 -1.51
N ILE A 80 -15.58 1.62 -0.57
CA ILE A 80 -16.91 2.21 -0.39
C ILE A 80 -16.78 3.44 0.53
N LYS A 81 -16.50 4.61 -0.04
CA LYS A 81 -16.60 5.90 0.64
C LYS A 81 -17.85 6.64 0.18
N GLY A 82 -18.74 6.97 1.12
CA GLY A 82 -19.90 7.85 0.89
C GLY A 82 -21.26 7.16 1.06
N PRO A 83 -22.37 7.94 1.07
CA PRO A 83 -23.73 7.44 1.21
C PRO A 83 -24.29 6.85 -0.10
N GLU A 84 -23.49 6.10 -0.85
CA GLU A 84 -24.01 5.35 -1.99
C GLU A 84 -24.77 4.13 -1.48
N LYS A 85 -26.06 4.07 -1.80
CA LYS A 85 -26.90 2.89 -1.55
C LYS A 85 -26.22 1.68 -2.21
N LEU A 86 -25.85 0.69 -1.41
CA LEU A 86 -25.32 -0.62 -1.82
C LEU A 86 -26.09 -1.14 -3.04
N LYS A 87 -25.61 -0.87 -4.27
CA LYS A 87 -26.06 -1.63 -5.43
C LYS A 87 -25.60 -3.05 -5.21
N TYR A 88 -26.49 -4.03 -5.37
CA TYR A 88 -26.29 -5.45 -5.07
C TYR A 88 -24.94 -5.96 -5.61
N SER A 89 -23.90 -5.87 -4.78
CA SER A 89 -22.51 -6.19 -5.15
C SER A 89 -22.21 -7.67 -4.94
N PHE A 90 -23.21 -8.40 -4.44
CA PHE A 90 -23.12 -9.81 -4.09
C PHE A 90 -23.54 -10.64 -5.29
N SER A 91 -22.63 -11.47 -5.77
CA SER A 91 -22.89 -12.54 -6.72
C SER A 91 -23.55 -13.68 -5.94
N GLY A 92 -24.87 -13.85 -6.08
CA GLY A 92 -25.63 -15.05 -5.69
C GLY A 92 -25.43 -15.61 -4.25
N GLN A 93 -26.18 -16.67 -3.93
CA GLN A 93 -25.90 -17.49 -2.75
C GLN A 93 -25.09 -18.71 -3.18
N PHE A 94 -23.95 -18.94 -2.54
CA PHE A 94 -23.10 -20.10 -2.77
C PHE A 94 -23.06 -20.99 -1.53
N MET A 95 -23.04 -22.30 -1.73
CA MET A 95 -22.94 -23.25 -0.64
C MET A 95 -21.48 -23.51 -0.28
N ILE A 96 -21.17 -23.53 1.01
CA ILE A 96 -19.84 -23.93 1.49
C ILE A 96 -19.68 -25.44 1.35
N LYS A 97 -18.73 -25.86 0.51
CA LYS A 97 -18.36 -27.27 0.31
C LYS A 97 -17.35 -27.76 1.34
N ALA A 98 -16.35 -26.94 1.66
CA ALA A 98 -15.30 -27.30 2.62
C ALA A 98 -14.71 -26.04 3.28
N LEU A 99 -14.18 -26.21 4.49
CA LEU A 99 -13.44 -25.17 5.23
C LEU A 99 -11.94 -25.49 5.14
N HIS A 100 -11.14 -24.54 4.66
CA HIS A 100 -9.67 -24.68 4.51
C HIS A 100 -8.91 -23.89 5.59
N GLY A 101 -9.59 -23.46 6.63
CA GLY A 101 -9.03 -22.69 7.74
C GLY A 101 -10.07 -21.76 8.39
N PRO A 102 -9.65 -20.89 9.32
CA PRO A 102 -10.57 -19.99 10.03
C PRO A 102 -11.23 -18.94 9.13
N ASN A 103 -10.57 -18.54 8.03
CA ASN A 103 -11.04 -17.48 7.12
C ASN A 103 -11.11 -17.93 5.64
N ALA A 104 -10.93 -19.22 5.36
CA ALA A 104 -10.87 -19.75 4.00
C ALA A 104 -11.95 -20.80 3.78
N VAL A 105 -12.81 -20.57 2.79
CA VAL A 105 -13.92 -21.46 2.45
C VAL A 105 -13.85 -21.83 0.97
N GLN A 106 -14.14 -23.08 0.66
CA GLN A 106 -14.35 -23.54 -0.71
C GLN A 106 -15.85 -23.53 -1.01
N LEU A 107 -16.22 -22.86 -2.09
CA LEU A 107 -17.61 -22.70 -2.51
C LEU A 107 -17.91 -23.63 -3.68
N GLU A 108 -19.15 -24.10 -3.73
CA GLU A 108 -19.69 -24.79 -4.90
C GLU A 108 -20.31 -23.76 -5.85
N LEU A 109 -19.72 -23.64 -7.05
CA LEU A 109 -20.28 -22.84 -8.14
C LEU A 109 -21.33 -23.72 -8.84
N ARG A 110 -22.57 -23.24 -8.92
CA ARG A 110 -23.63 -23.84 -9.73
C ARG A 110 -23.56 -23.37 -11.17
#